data_AF-A0A8F9TT70-F1
#
_entry.id   AF-A0A8F9TT70-F1
#
_cell.length_a   1.000
_cell.length_b   1.000
_cell.length_c   1.000
_cell.angle_alpha   90.00
_cell.angle_beta   90.00
_cell.angle_gamma   90.00
#
_symmetry.space_group_name_H-M   'P 1'
#
loop_
_entity.id
_entity.type
_entity.pdbx_description
1 polymer ?
#
loop_
_entity_poly.entity_id
_entity_poly.type
_entity_poly.pdbx_seq_one_letter_code
_entity_poly.pdbx_strand_id
1 'polypeptide(L)'
;MKSSILLFLTIVSVTFAQNSTPTASPAVLKTENGRYVFGQIGPARADQFLLDTQTGRLWQVVVDKEGRQKLQPVPIIQILGDEAYIPETDGEVAAFRKMMRQRTLDELQKTNAAGPANDK
;
A
#
# COMPACT_ATOMS: atom_id res chain seq x y z
N MET A 1 13.05 -73.48 38.41
CA MET A 1 13.84 -72.57 37.54
C MET A 1 13.06 -72.31 36.28
N LYS A 2 12.70 -71.03 36.03
CA LYS A 2 12.20 -70.37 34.80
C LYS A 2 11.64 -69.00 35.24
N SER A 3 12.54 -68.04 35.48
CA SER A 3 12.83 -66.90 34.58
C SER A 3 11.65 -65.97 34.36
N SER A 4 11.54 -64.95 35.22
CA SER A 4 10.77 -63.74 34.97
C SER A 4 11.57 -62.85 34.02
N ILE A 5 10.97 -62.52 32.88
CA ILE A 5 11.49 -61.53 31.93
C ILE A 5 10.92 -60.17 32.33
N LEU A 6 11.78 -59.27 32.80
CA LEU A 6 11.45 -57.87 33.05
C LEU A 6 11.66 -57.09 31.76
N LEU A 7 10.58 -56.59 31.16
CA LEU A 7 10.61 -55.76 29.95
C LEU A 7 10.83 -54.30 30.36
N PHE A 8 12.03 -53.76 30.14
CA PHE A 8 12.29 -52.32 30.30
C PHE A 8 11.84 -51.58 29.03
N LEU A 9 10.71 -50.87 29.12
CA LEU A 9 10.27 -49.94 28.09
C LEU A 9 11.02 -48.61 28.30
N THR A 10 12.00 -48.31 27.45
CA THR A 10 12.67 -47.00 27.44
C THR A 10 11.93 -46.07 26.49
N ILE A 11 11.32 -45.02 27.06
CA ILE A 11 10.66 -43.96 26.29
C ILE A 11 11.75 -42.95 25.91
N VAL A 12 12.17 -42.97 24.64
CA VAL A 12 13.03 -41.90 24.10
C VAL A 12 12.15 -40.67 23.89
N SER A 13 12.24 -39.71 24.80
CA SER A 13 11.58 -38.41 24.63
C SER A 13 12.41 -37.57 23.67
N VAL A 14 11.92 -37.37 22.44
CA VAL A 14 12.51 -36.42 21.49
C VAL A 14 12.05 -35.02 21.91
N THR A 15 12.93 -34.27 22.56
CA THR A 15 12.70 -32.87 22.87
C THR A 15 12.89 -32.06 21.59
N PHE A 16 11.81 -31.63 20.96
CA PHE A 16 11.89 -30.60 19.92
C PHE A 16 12.31 -29.29 20.58
N ALA A 17 13.54 -28.86 20.34
CA ALA A 17 13.97 -27.52 20.66
C ALA A 17 13.11 -26.55 19.84
N GLN A 18 12.21 -25.83 20.50
CA GLN A 18 11.59 -24.64 19.93
C GLN A 18 12.71 -23.57 19.85
N ASN A 19 13.42 -23.55 18.72
CA ASN A 19 14.16 -22.35 18.33
C ASN A 19 13.09 -21.27 18.14
N SER A 20 12.93 -20.40 19.14
CA SER A 20 12.35 -19.09 18.94
C SER A 20 13.27 -18.34 17.98
N THR A 21 13.05 -18.51 16.68
CA THR A 21 13.55 -17.55 15.69
C THR A 21 13.14 -16.18 16.19
N PRO A 22 14.08 -15.25 16.45
CA PRO A 22 13.69 -13.89 16.69
C PRO A 22 12.93 -13.45 15.45
N THR A 23 11.63 -13.23 15.59
CA THR A 23 10.81 -12.49 14.63
C THR A 23 11.36 -11.07 14.63
N ALA A 24 12.52 -10.88 14.03
CA ALA A 24 12.96 -9.58 13.59
C ALA A 24 11.96 -9.22 12.50
N SER A 25 10.88 -8.51 12.86
CA SER A 25 10.17 -7.68 11.90
C SER A 25 11.26 -6.96 11.11
N PRO A 26 11.34 -7.14 9.78
CA PRO A 26 12.42 -6.60 8.99
C PRO A 26 12.54 -5.12 9.35
N ALA A 27 13.71 -4.72 9.84
CA ALA A 27 13.94 -3.35 10.28
C ALA A 27 13.59 -2.44 9.09
N VAL A 28 12.43 -1.79 9.17
CA VAL A 28 11.94 -0.92 8.12
C VAL A 28 12.97 0.20 8.01
N LEU A 29 13.59 0.33 6.84
CA LEU A 29 14.48 1.45 6.55
C LEU A 29 13.66 2.73 6.70
N LYS A 30 13.80 3.41 7.85
CA LYS A 30 13.14 4.67 8.16
C LYS A 30 14.22 5.73 8.41
N THR A 31 14.01 6.92 7.88
CA THR A 31 14.80 8.10 8.30
C THR A 31 14.33 8.51 9.70
N GLU A 32 15.16 9.21 10.48
CA GLU A 32 14.79 9.71 11.82
C GLU A 32 13.45 10.48 11.82
N ASN A 33 13.08 11.10 10.70
CA ASN A 33 11.85 11.87 10.54
C ASN A 33 10.74 11.15 9.76
N GLY A 34 10.90 9.87 9.43
CA GLY A 34 9.87 9.09 8.74
C GLY A 34 9.57 9.57 7.31
N ARG A 35 10.54 10.24 6.65
CA ARG A 35 10.35 10.77 5.29
C ARG A 35 10.03 9.66 4.29
N TYR A 36 10.71 8.53 4.41
CA TYR A 36 10.49 7.39 3.53
C TYR A 36 9.80 6.28 4.31
N VAL A 37 8.69 5.78 3.77
CA VAL A 37 7.92 4.67 4.32
C VAL A 37 7.93 3.53 3.33
N PHE A 38 8.47 2.38 3.73
CA PHE A 38 8.42 1.16 2.93
C PHE A 38 7.19 0.34 3.34
N GLY A 39 6.43 -0.15 2.36
CA GLY A 39 5.20 -0.89 2.57
C GLY A 39 4.96 -1.94 1.51
N GLN A 40 4.11 -2.92 1.82
CA GLN A 40 3.70 -3.96 0.90
C GLN A 40 2.18 -4.09 0.94
N ILE A 41 1.51 -3.92 -0.20
CA ILE A 41 0.03 -3.87 -0.27
C ILE A 41 -0.62 -5.25 -0.48
N GLY A 42 0.13 -6.21 -1.02
CA GLY A 42 -0.33 -7.57 -1.31
C GLY A 42 0.75 -8.61 -1.01
N PRO A 43 0.46 -9.92 -1.08
CA PRO A 43 1.41 -10.96 -0.69
C PRO A 43 2.61 -11.09 -1.66
N ALA A 44 2.52 -10.53 -2.87
CA ALA A 44 3.57 -10.65 -3.88
C ALA A 44 4.71 -9.66 -3.64
N ARG A 45 5.96 -10.07 -3.95
CA ARG A 45 7.12 -9.17 -3.88
C ARG A 45 6.99 -7.96 -4.82
N ALA A 46 6.24 -8.10 -5.90
CA ALA A 46 5.95 -6.99 -6.83
C ALA A 46 5.13 -5.88 -6.15
N ASP A 47 4.47 -6.16 -5.03
CA ASP A 47 3.63 -5.20 -4.32
C ASP A 47 4.41 -4.40 -3.26
N GLN A 48 5.74 -4.32 -3.38
CA GLN A 48 6.60 -3.57 -2.48
C GLN A 48 6.83 -2.15 -2.99
N PHE A 49 6.47 -1.18 -2.14
CA PHE A 49 6.51 0.23 -2.45
C PHE A 49 7.30 1.03 -1.41
N LEU A 50 7.86 2.14 -1.87
CA LEU A 50 8.47 3.18 -1.07
C LEU A 50 7.70 4.48 -1.30
N LEU A 51 7.26 5.13 -0.23
CA LEU A 51 6.55 6.41 -0.26
C LEU A 51 7.45 7.49 0.35
N ASP A 52 7.65 8.61 -0.36
CA ASP A 52 8.17 9.85 0.23
C ASP A 52 7.00 10.64 0.80
N THR A 53 6.85 10.64 2.11
CA THR A 53 5.74 11.26 2.83
C THR A 53 5.74 12.79 2.73
N GLN A 54 6.86 13.40 2.31
CA GLN A 54 6.94 14.85 2.13
C GLN A 54 6.47 15.30 0.75
N THR A 55 6.78 14.51 -0.29
CA THR A 55 6.45 14.87 -1.67
C THR A 55 5.29 14.07 -2.24
N GLY A 56 4.87 13.00 -1.59
CA GLY A 56 3.88 12.05 -2.10
C GLY A 56 4.38 11.16 -3.25
N ARG A 57 5.67 11.25 -3.62
CA ARG A 57 6.26 10.40 -4.66
C ARG A 57 6.25 8.95 -4.23
N LEU A 58 5.92 8.07 -5.17
CA LEU A 58 5.86 6.63 -4.95
C LEU A 58 6.87 5.92 -5.86
N TRP A 59 7.57 4.94 -5.31
CA TRP A 59 8.44 4.04 -6.05
C TRP A 59 8.04 2.60 -5.79
N GLN A 60 8.19 1.75 -6.79
CA GLN A 60 8.03 0.31 -6.70
C GLN A 60 9.39 -0.37 -6.76
N VAL A 61 9.59 -1.41 -5.94
CA VAL A 61 10.73 -2.30 -6.10
C VAL A 61 10.43 -3.25 -7.25
N VAL A 62 11.23 -3.17 -8.31
CA VAL A 62 11.11 -4.04 -9.49
C VAL A 62 12.41 -4.78 -9.73
N VAL A 63 12.32 -5.94 -10.37
CA VAL A 63 13.46 -6.70 -10.86
C VAL A 63 13.57 -6.48 -12.36
N ASP A 64 14.72 -6.02 -12.84
CA ASP A 64 14.95 -5.85 -14.27
C ASP A 64 15.17 -7.18 -14.99
N LYS A 65 15.37 -7.13 -16.32
CA LYS A 65 15.56 -8.32 -17.15
C LYS A 65 16.85 -9.09 -16.80
N GLU A 66 17.80 -8.43 -16.16
CA GLU A 66 19.07 -8.99 -15.70
C GLU A 66 19.01 -9.50 -14.26
N GLY A 67 17.83 -9.48 -13.62
CA GLY A 67 17.65 -9.97 -12.25
C GLY A 67 18.07 -8.97 -11.16
N ARG A 68 18.38 -7.72 -11.52
CA ARG A 68 18.80 -6.68 -10.57
C ARG A 68 17.58 -5.97 -9.99
N GLN A 69 17.60 -5.74 -8.69
CA GLN A 69 16.57 -4.94 -8.02
C GLN A 69 16.82 -3.44 -8.26
N LYS A 70 15.77 -2.70 -8.59
CA LYS A 70 15.79 -1.24 -8.73
C LYS A 70 14.50 -0.62 -8.24
N LEU A 71 14.56 0.67 -7.92
CA LEU A 71 13.37 1.48 -7.68
C LEU A 71 12.89 2.10 -8.98
N GLN A 72 11.63 1.87 -9.32
CA GLN A 72 10.96 2.47 -10.47
C GLN A 72 9.90 3.45 -9.96
N PRO A 73 9.88 4.72 -10.43
CA PRO A 73 8.84 5.66 -10.04
C PRO A 73 7.48 5.19 -10.57
N VAL A 74 6.45 5.31 -9.74
CA VAL A 74 5.07 4.96 -10.08
C VAL A 74 4.33 6.25 -10.45
N PRO A 75 3.82 6.38 -11.68
CA PRO A 75 3.00 7.52 -12.04
C PRO A 75 1.66 7.46 -11.30
N ILE A 76 1.14 8.64 -10.97
CA ILE A 76 -0.18 8.85 -10.41
C ILE A 76 -1.04 9.59 -11.44
N ILE A 77 -2.35 9.38 -11.36
CA ILE A 77 -3.32 10.11 -12.16
C ILE A 77 -3.77 11.33 -11.37
N GLN A 78 -3.49 12.50 -11.89
CA GLN A 78 -3.90 13.78 -11.33
C GLN A 78 -5.41 14.01 -11.56
N ILE A 79 -5.97 14.97 -10.85
CA ILE A 79 -7.37 15.40 -10.84
C ILE A 79 -7.87 15.79 -12.24
N LEU A 80 -6.98 16.31 -13.09
CA LEU A 80 -7.29 16.63 -14.48
C LEU A 80 -7.13 15.44 -15.44
N GLY A 81 -6.68 14.29 -14.93
CA GLY A 81 -6.45 13.06 -15.69
C GLY A 81 -5.02 12.89 -16.20
N ASP A 82 -4.13 13.86 -15.96
CA ASP A 82 -2.74 13.80 -16.41
C ASP A 82 -1.91 12.81 -15.57
N GLU A 83 -0.98 12.11 -16.22
CA GLU A 83 0.02 11.29 -15.51
C GLU A 83 1.15 12.18 -14.98
N ALA A 84 1.40 12.09 -13.68
CA ALA A 84 2.50 12.78 -13.02
C ALA A 84 3.17 11.87 -11.98
N TYR A 85 4.28 12.34 -11.39
CA TYR A 85 4.97 11.61 -10.31
C TYR A 85 4.83 12.29 -8.95
N ILE A 86 4.20 13.47 -8.91
CA ILE A 86 3.99 14.27 -7.71
C ILE A 86 2.50 14.60 -7.66
N PRO A 87 1.81 14.34 -6.54
CA PRO A 87 0.43 14.76 -6.38
C PRO A 87 0.33 16.27 -6.40
N GLU A 88 -0.84 16.74 -6.80
CA GLU A 88 -1.20 18.15 -6.69
C GLU A 88 -1.16 18.59 -5.24
N THR A 89 -0.83 19.85 -5.07
CA THR A 89 -0.85 20.49 -3.77
C THR A 89 -2.27 20.61 -3.24
N ASP A 90 -2.43 20.65 -1.92
CA ASP A 90 -3.73 20.87 -1.29
C ASP A 90 -4.45 22.12 -1.81
N GLY A 91 -3.70 23.15 -2.19
CA GLY A 91 -4.22 24.38 -2.79
C GLY A 91 -4.84 24.16 -4.16
N GLU A 92 -4.17 23.40 -5.03
CA GLU A 92 -4.68 23.03 -6.36
C GLU A 92 -5.93 22.15 -6.24
N VAL A 93 -5.90 21.13 -5.36
CA VAL A 93 -7.05 20.27 -5.08
C VAL A 93 -8.24 21.10 -4.56
N ALA A 94 -8.00 22.02 -3.63
CA ALA A 94 -9.03 22.89 -3.07
C ALA A 94 -9.64 23.83 -4.11
N ALA A 95 -8.80 24.43 -4.98
CA ALA A 95 -9.25 25.28 -6.06
C ALA A 95 -10.13 24.52 -7.05
N PHE A 96 -9.71 23.32 -7.46
CA PHE A 96 -10.50 22.46 -8.35
C PHE A 96 -11.85 22.08 -7.73
N ARG A 97 -11.87 21.65 -6.46
CA ARG A 97 -13.12 21.32 -5.75
C ARG A 97 -14.07 22.51 -5.68
N LYS A 98 -13.54 23.71 -5.45
CA LYS A 98 -14.34 24.95 -5.43
C LYS A 98 -14.95 25.23 -6.80
N MET A 99 -14.16 25.11 -7.87
CA MET A 99 -14.62 25.30 -9.24
C MET A 99 -15.72 24.30 -9.62
N MET A 100 -15.51 23.00 -9.35
CA MET A 100 -16.50 21.97 -9.64
C MET A 100 -17.81 22.19 -8.90
N ARG A 101 -17.73 22.57 -7.61
CA ARG A 101 -18.92 22.94 -6.83
C ARG A 101 -19.68 24.10 -7.46
N GLN A 102 -18.99 25.15 -7.89
CA GLN A 102 -19.63 26.30 -8.52
C GLN A 102 -20.32 25.90 -9.83
N ARG A 103 -19.64 25.12 -10.68
CA ARG A 103 -20.21 24.60 -11.92
C ARG A 103 -21.50 23.82 -11.67
N THR A 104 -21.50 22.92 -10.69
CA THR A 104 -22.69 22.15 -10.32
C THR A 104 -23.82 23.07 -9.83
N LEU A 105 -23.52 24.11 -9.04
CA LEU A 105 -24.54 25.08 -8.60
C LEU A 105 -25.14 25.84 -9.78
N ASP A 106 -24.32 26.28 -10.73
CA ASP A 106 -24.79 27.00 -11.92
C ASP A 106 -25.68 26.11 -12.80
N GLU A 107 -25.33 24.82 -12.95
CA GLU A 107 -26.15 23.83 -13.66
C GLU A 107 -27.50 23.59 -12.98
N LEU A 108 -27.52 23.48 -11.65
CA LEU A 108 -28.74 23.33 -10.88
C LEU A 108 -29.64 24.58 -11.00
N GLN A 109 -29.05 25.78 -10.97
CA GLN A 109 -29.79 27.02 -11.16
C GLN A 109 -30.41 27.10 -12.56
N LYS A 110 -29.67 26.74 -13.60
CA LYS A 110 -30.19 26.67 -14.98
C LYS A 110 -31.34 25.68 -15.10
N THR A 111 -31.20 24.50 -14.50
CA THR A 111 -32.23 23.45 -14.52
C THR A 111 -33.49 23.92 -13.81
N ASN A 112 -33.36 24.53 -12.64
CA ASN A 112 -34.49 25.06 -11.88
C ASN A 112 -35.17 26.24 -12.60
N ALA A 113 -34.41 27.08 -13.31
CA ALA A 113 -34.94 28.21 -14.08
C ALA A 113 -35.67 27.78 -15.36
N ALA A 114 -35.38 26.60 -15.92
CA ALA A 114 -36.03 26.11 -17.13
C ALA A 114 -37.50 25.67 -16.91
N GLY A 115 -37.94 25.50 -15.65
CA GLY A 115 -39.28 24.98 -15.31
C GLY A 115 -39.50 23.53 -15.79
N PRO A 116 -40.55 22.83 -15.34
CA PRO A 116 -40.89 21.53 -15.92
C PRO A 116 -41.21 21.75 -17.41
N ALA A 117 -40.58 20.94 -18.28
CA ALA A 117 -40.99 20.86 -19.67
C ALA A 117 -42.49 20.53 -19.68
N ASN A 118 -43.32 21.48 -20.13
CA ASN A 118 -44.74 21.24 -20.35
C ASN A 118 -44.86 20.25 -21.51
N ASP A 119 -44.85 18.95 -21.19
CA ASP A 119 -45.33 17.91 -22.09
C ASP A 119 -46.83 18.14 -22.29
N LYS A 120 -47.17 18.66 -23.46
CA LYS A 120 -48.53 18.68 -24.02
C LYS A 120 -48.61 17.70 -25.18
#